data_AF-A0A529KBB3-F1
#
_entry.id   AF-A0A529KBB3-F1
#
_cell.length_a   1.000
_cell.length_b   1.000
_cell.length_c   1.000
_cell.angle_alpha   90.00
_cell.angle_beta   90.00
_cell.angle_gamma   90.00
#
_symmetry.space_group_name_H-M   'P 1'
#
loop_
_entity.id
_entity.type
_entity.pdbx_description
1 polymer ?
#
loop_
_entity_poly.entity_id
_entity_poly.type
_entity_poly.pdbx_seq_one_letter_code
_entity_poly.pdbx_strand_id
1 'polypeptide(L)'
;GEGDAETAPRLFAALGVTADRLILENRSRNTYENAVFTRELVTPKPGETWLLVTSAFHMPRAKALFDKAGFATVPWPVDYRTSGKEGIGLFR
;
A
#
# COMPACT_ATOMS: atom_id res chain seq x y z
N GLY A 1 3.57 -7.14 19.30
CA GLY A 1 3.49 -8.01 18.11
C GLY A 1 4.55 -7.55 17.14
N GLU A 2 5.05 -8.45 16.29
CA GLU A 2 5.98 -8.10 15.19
C GLU A 2 5.28 -7.15 14.21
N GLY A 3 6.03 -6.20 13.63
CA GLY A 3 5.50 -5.25 12.65
C GLY A 3 5.30 -5.87 11.27
N ASP A 4 4.46 -5.26 10.43
CA ASP A 4 4.22 -5.74 9.05
C ASP A 4 5.52 -5.83 8.25
N ALA A 5 6.43 -4.84 8.39
CA ALA A 5 7.72 -4.83 7.71
C ALA A 5 8.67 -5.96 8.16
N GLU A 6 8.47 -6.52 9.36
CA GLU A 6 9.26 -7.66 9.88
C GLU A 6 8.69 -8.99 9.38
N THR A 7 7.38 -9.06 9.16
CA THR A 7 6.69 -10.30 8.73
C THR A 7 6.60 -10.43 7.22
N ALA A 8 6.46 -9.31 6.50
CA ALA A 8 6.33 -9.25 5.04
C ALA A 8 7.42 -10.02 4.28
N PRO A 9 8.72 -9.98 4.66
CA PRO A 9 9.76 -10.72 3.95
C PRO A 9 9.52 -12.23 3.93
N ARG A 10 9.01 -12.80 5.03
CA ARG A 10 8.71 -14.23 5.12
C ARG A 10 7.58 -14.62 4.16
N LEU A 11 6.53 -13.80 4.11
CA LEU A 11 5.39 -14.01 3.19
C LEU A 11 5.83 -13.87 1.73
N PHE A 12 6.52 -12.79 1.39
CA PHE A 12 6.92 -12.51 0.02
C PHE A 12 7.94 -13.54 -0.50
N ALA A 13 8.87 -14.00 0.34
CA ALA A 13 9.77 -15.10 0.00
C ALA A 13 9.01 -16.39 -0.29
N ALA A 14 8.01 -16.74 0.52
CA ALA A 14 7.15 -17.91 0.29
C ALA A 14 6.34 -17.80 -1.02
N LEU A 15 6.05 -16.58 -1.48
CA LEU A 15 5.40 -16.29 -2.76
C LEU A 15 6.38 -16.17 -3.94
N GLY A 16 7.68 -16.43 -3.73
CA GLY A 16 8.70 -16.42 -4.78
C GLY A 16 9.29 -15.04 -5.11
N VAL A 17 9.06 -14.02 -4.27
CA VAL A 17 9.71 -12.71 -4.41
C VAL A 17 11.03 -12.72 -3.66
N THR A 18 12.12 -12.48 -4.38
CA THR A 18 13.47 -12.45 -3.81
C THR A 18 13.72 -11.17 -3.01
N ALA A 19 14.60 -11.26 -2.01
CA ALA A 19 14.86 -10.15 -1.08
C ALA A 19 15.45 -8.90 -1.75
N ASP A 20 16.21 -9.05 -2.84
CA ASP A 20 16.76 -7.94 -3.64
C ASP A 20 15.67 -7.09 -4.33
N ARG A 21 14.44 -7.61 -4.41
CA ARG A 21 13.27 -6.90 -4.94
C ARG A 21 12.41 -6.27 -3.84
N LEU A 22 12.83 -6.37 -2.57
CA LEU A 22 12.11 -5.83 -1.42
C LEU A 22 12.87 -4.64 -0.82
N ILE A 23 12.17 -3.52 -0.69
CA ILE A 23 12.63 -2.37 0.08
C ILE A 23 11.66 -2.23 1.26
N LEU A 24 12.19 -2.25 2.49
CA LEU A 24 11.38 -2.31 3.71
C LEU A 24 11.51 -0.99 4.50
N GLU A 25 10.37 -0.41 4.87
CA GLU A 25 10.28 0.73 5.77
C GLU A 25 9.69 0.25 7.10
N ASN A 26 10.47 0.30 8.19
CA ASN A 26 10.11 -0.29 9.50
C ASN A 26 10.11 0.72 10.66
N ARG A 27 10.21 2.02 10.37
CA ARG A 27 10.29 3.08 11.38
C ARG A 27 8.93 3.72 11.66
N SER A 28 8.01 3.67 10.69
CA SER A 28 6.70 4.29 10.83
C SER A 28 5.83 3.62 11.89
N ARG A 29 5.09 4.44 12.65
CA ARG A 29 4.13 4.02 13.68
C ARG A 29 2.68 4.33 13.29
N ASN A 30 2.50 5.05 12.20
CA ASN A 30 1.21 5.42 11.65
C ASN A 30 1.33 5.65 10.14
N THR A 31 0.19 5.76 9.47
CA THR A 31 0.13 5.87 8.00
C THR A 31 0.70 7.19 7.47
N TYR A 32 0.71 8.27 8.27
CA TYR A 32 1.32 9.51 7.85
C TYR A 32 2.85 9.38 7.82
N GLU A 33 3.45 8.86 8.90
CA GLU A 33 4.89 8.58 8.96
C GLU A 33 5.30 7.61 7.83
N ASN A 34 4.49 6.59 7.55
CA ASN A 34 4.78 5.65 6.48
C ASN A 34 4.84 6.34 5.10
N ALA A 35 3.91 7.26 4.79
CA ALA A 35 3.91 7.99 3.53
C ALA A 35 5.18 8.86 3.37
N VAL A 36 5.59 9.56 4.42
CA VAL A 36 6.79 10.42 4.42
C VAL A 36 8.06 9.58 4.31
N PHE A 37 8.24 8.60 5.20
CA PHE A 37 9.45 7.80 5.25
C PHE A 37 9.62 6.90 4.03
N THR A 38 8.54 6.37 3.46
CA THR A 38 8.62 5.56 2.23
C THR A 38 9.06 6.42 1.06
N ARG A 39 8.52 7.64 0.91
CA ARG A 39 8.95 8.57 -0.16
C ARG A 39 10.43 8.90 -0.05
N GLU A 40 10.91 9.17 1.16
CA GLU A 40 12.33 9.45 1.43
C GLU A 40 13.21 8.22 1.15
N LEU A 41 12.73 7.02 1.47
CA LEU A 41 13.47 5.78 1.29
C LEU A 41 13.66 5.42 -0.19
N VAL A 42 12.62 5.59 -1.01
CA VAL A 42 12.65 5.15 -2.41
C VAL A 42 13.00 6.26 -3.41
N THR A 43 12.88 7.53 -3.00
CA THR A 43 13.21 8.71 -3.84
C THR A 43 12.67 8.61 -5.27
N PRO A 44 11.33 8.60 -5.44
CA PRO A 44 10.70 8.27 -6.72
C PRO A 44 11.18 9.21 -7.85
N LYS A 45 11.52 8.64 -9.00
CA LYS A 45 12.06 9.37 -10.16
C LYS A 45 10.95 9.73 -11.15
N PRO A 46 11.12 10.83 -11.93
CA PRO A 46 10.20 11.15 -13.02
C PRO A 46 10.04 9.97 -13.99
N GLY A 47 8.79 9.65 -14.34
CA GLY A 47 8.45 8.55 -15.25
C GLY A 47 8.20 7.20 -14.57
N GLU A 48 8.50 7.04 -13.28
CA GLU A 48 8.16 5.83 -12.53
C GLU A 48 6.67 5.80 -12.17
N THR A 49 6.10 4.60 -12.17
CA THR A 49 4.72 4.36 -11.69
C THR A 49 4.77 3.60 -10.38
N TRP A 50 4.24 4.22 -9.32
CA TRP A 50 4.18 3.63 -7.99
C TRP A 50 2.75 3.22 -7.65
N LEU A 51 2.52 1.94 -7.37
CA LEU A 51 1.21 1.43 -6.95
C LEU A 51 1.07 1.52 -5.43
N LEU A 52 -0.02 2.12 -4.95
CA LEU A 52 -0.38 2.10 -3.54
C LEU A 52 -1.37 0.95 -3.29
N VAL A 53 -0.89 -0.14 -2.70
CA VAL A 53 -1.71 -1.32 -2.38
C VAL A 53 -2.13 -1.29 -0.92
N THR A 54 -3.43 -1.26 -0.65
CA THR A 54 -4.02 -1.39 0.70
C THR A 54 -5.49 -1.78 0.58
N SER A 55 -6.17 -2.10 1.69
CA SER A 55 -7.58 -2.46 1.64
C SER A 55 -8.43 -1.31 1.08
N ALA A 56 -9.49 -1.63 0.34
CA ALA A 56 -10.38 -0.66 -0.30
C ALA A 56 -11.01 0.29 0.73
N PHE A 57 -11.28 -0.23 1.92
CA PHE A 57 -11.76 0.57 3.06
C PHE A 57 -10.72 1.61 3.53
N HIS A 58 -9.43 1.26 3.56
CA HIS A 58 -8.36 2.19 3.97
C HIS A 58 -7.84 3.08 2.84
N MET A 59 -8.15 2.76 1.58
CA MET A 59 -7.60 3.45 0.42
C MET A 59 -7.79 4.97 0.44
N PRO A 60 -8.98 5.54 0.75
CA PRO A 60 -9.14 6.99 0.76
C PRO A 60 -8.18 7.69 1.72
N ARG A 61 -7.98 7.12 2.92
CA ARG A 61 -7.05 7.64 3.92
C ARG A 61 -5.59 7.53 3.47
N ALA A 62 -5.19 6.37 2.97
CA ALA A 62 -3.82 6.15 2.52
C ALA A 62 -3.47 7.08 1.35
N LYS A 63 -4.32 7.15 0.32
CA LYS A 63 -4.11 7.99 -0.85
C LYS A 63 -3.96 9.47 -0.49
N ALA A 64 -4.84 9.99 0.38
CA ALA A 64 -4.77 11.38 0.83
C ALA A 64 -3.44 11.70 1.56
N LEU A 65 -2.92 10.76 2.35
CA LEU A 65 -1.66 10.93 3.08
C LEU A 65 -0.44 10.86 2.15
N PHE A 66 -0.43 9.96 1.17
CA PHE A 66 0.63 9.88 0.16
C PHE A 66 0.65 11.12 -0.75
N ASP A 67 -0.52 11.61 -1.16
CA ASP A 67 -0.62 12.87 -1.93
C ASP A 67 -0.11 14.07 -1.11
N LYS A 68 -0.50 14.16 0.17
CA LYS A 68 0.00 15.20 1.09
C LYS A 68 1.51 15.13 1.30
N ALA A 69 2.09 13.93 1.27
CA ALA A 69 3.55 13.73 1.33
C ALA A 69 4.26 14.06 0.01
N GLY A 70 3.54 14.42 -1.06
CA GLY A 70 4.11 14.66 -2.38
C GLY A 70 4.64 13.38 -3.03
N PHE A 71 4.02 12.24 -2.74
CA PHE A 71 4.33 10.95 -3.35
C PHE A 71 3.18 10.53 -4.26
N ALA A 72 3.30 10.86 -5.55
CA ALA A 72 2.33 10.47 -6.56
C ALA A 72 2.27 8.94 -6.69
N THR A 73 1.09 8.37 -6.41
CA THR A 73 0.84 6.93 -6.49
C THR A 73 -0.46 6.66 -7.25
N VAL A 74 -0.53 5.51 -7.91
CA VAL A 74 -1.75 4.96 -8.51
C VAL A 74 -2.43 4.09 -7.45
N PRO A 75 -3.69 4.37 -7.07
CA PRO A 75 -4.38 3.56 -6.08
C PRO A 75 -4.67 2.16 -6.63
N TRP A 76 -4.32 1.13 -5.86
CA TRP A 76 -4.58 -0.27 -6.16
C TRP A 76 -5.29 -0.96 -4.99
N PRO A 77 -6.60 -0.68 -4.80
CA PRO A 77 -7.35 -1.19 -3.66
C PRO A 77 -7.56 -2.71 -3.73
N VAL A 78 -7.40 -3.39 -2.60
CA VAL A 78 -7.65 -4.82 -2.43
C VAL A 78 -8.62 -5.05 -1.27
N ASP A 79 -8.92 -6.29 -0.87
CA ASP A 79 -9.77 -6.60 0.31
C ASP A 79 -11.09 -5.79 0.31
N TYR A 80 -11.81 -5.85 -0.80
CA TYR A 80 -13.12 -5.21 -0.91
C TYR A 80 -14.11 -5.90 0.03
N ARG A 81 -14.70 -5.12 0.93
CA ARG A 81 -15.77 -5.60 1.79
C ARG A 81 -17.09 -5.37 1.09
N THR A 82 -17.72 -6.45 0.65
CA THR A 82 -19.11 -6.42 0.17
C THR A 82 -20.04 -6.81 1.32
N SER A 83 -21.31 -6.41 1.23
CA SER A 83 -22.33 -6.80 2.23
C SER A 83 -22.73 -8.28 2.15
N GLY A 84 -22.15 -9.05 1.22
CA GLY A 84 -22.55 -10.42 0.88
C GLY A 84 -23.95 -10.52 0.25
N LYS A 85 -24.64 -9.38 0.03
CA LYS A 85 -25.93 -9.33 -0.64
C LYS A 85 -25.68 -9.14 -2.14
N GLU A 86 -25.65 -10.25 -2.85
CA GLU A 86 -25.61 -10.27 -4.31
C GLU A 86 -26.98 -9.88 -4.88
N GLY A 87 -26.98 -9.04 -5.92
CA GLY A 87 -28.19 -8.63 -6.64
C GLY A 87 -27.82 -8.18 -8.05
N ILE A 88 -28.69 -8.47 -9.02
CA ILE A 88 -28.48 -8.03 -10.40
C ILE A 88 -28.70 -6.51 -10.45
N GLY A 89 -27.61 -5.76 -10.64
CA GLY A 89 -27.64 -4.32 -10.84
C GLY A 89 -28.08 -3.95 -12.26
N LEU A 90 -29.36 -4.15 -12.56
CA LEU A 90 -30.00 -3.40 -13.64
C LEU A 90 -30.30 -2.01 -13.07
N PHE A 91 -29.56 -1.01 -13.55
CA PHE A 91 -29.66 0.42 -13.18
C PHE A 91 -28.98 0.81 -11.85
N ARG A 92 -27.71 1.19 -11.96
CA ARG A 92 -27.08 2.19 -11.10
C ARG A 92 -26.43 3.25 -11.98
#